data_AF-R1FEP2-F1
#
_entry.id   AF-R1FEP2-F1
#
_cell.length_a   1.000
_cell.length_b   1.000
_cell.length_c   1.000
_cell.angle_alpha   90.00
_cell.angle_beta   90.00
_cell.angle_gamma   90.00
#
_symmetry.space_group_name_H-M   'P 1'
#
loop_
_entity.id
_entity.type
_entity.pdbx_description
1 polymer ?
#
loop_
_entity_poly.entity_id
_entity_poly.type
_entity_poly.pdbx_seq_one_letter_code
_entity_poly.pdbx_strand_id
1 'polypeptide(L)'
;GGGPCQDLINADLSGRNLEGVDFTGVNMDCANLDRTRLKGAKFVGVSGDGATFRSADALGVDFLEAALVGADFRGADLRNAIFEAAVVESSSFASAKLAGSNFNEAVLSGSDFR
;
A
#
# COMPACT_ATOMS: atom_id res chain seq x y z
N GLY A 1 -4.52 12.96 23.81
CA GLY A 1 -3.81 14.14 23.27
C GLY A 1 -3.71 13.92 21.78
N GLY A 2 -4.27 14.82 20.97
CA GLY A 2 -4.65 14.55 19.59
C GLY A 2 -3.51 14.26 18.61
N GLY A 3 -3.88 13.57 17.53
CA GLY A 3 -3.38 13.88 16.20
C GLY A 3 -4.57 14.37 15.36
N PRO A 4 -4.37 15.27 14.39
CA PRO A 4 -5.43 15.70 13.47
C PRO A 4 -5.92 14.48 12.69
N CYS A 5 -7.01 14.61 11.94
CA CYS A 5 -7.23 13.79 10.75
C CYS A 5 -5.89 13.79 9.98
N GLN A 6 -5.07 12.73 10.10
CA GLN A 6 -3.73 12.69 9.54
C GLN A 6 -3.92 12.44 8.06
N ASP A 7 -4.21 13.54 7.37
CA ASP A 7 -4.31 13.63 5.94
C ASP A 7 -2.87 13.78 5.41
N LEU A 8 -2.43 12.75 4.68
CA LEU A 8 -1.16 12.64 4.00
C LEU A 8 -1.36 12.71 2.48
N ILE A 9 -2.46 13.30 2.01
CA ILE A 9 -2.72 13.51 0.58
C ILE A 9 -1.53 14.24 -0.05
N ASN A 10 -1.02 13.69 -1.16
CA ASN A 10 0.17 14.18 -1.88
C ASN A 10 1.47 14.24 -1.04
N ALA A 11 1.54 13.60 0.13
CA ALA A 11 2.74 13.63 0.96
C ALA A 11 3.90 12.89 0.30
N ASP A 12 5.11 13.44 0.41
CA ASP A 12 6.35 12.74 0.02
C ASP A 12 6.97 12.04 1.23
N LEU A 13 6.80 10.73 1.27
CA LEU A 13 7.37 9.82 2.27
C LEU A 13 8.47 8.95 1.67
N SER A 14 8.93 9.24 0.45
CA SER A 14 9.86 8.38 -0.27
C SER A 14 11.17 8.14 0.50
N GLY A 15 11.66 6.91 0.44
CA GLY A 15 12.91 6.50 1.10
C GLY A 15 12.88 6.46 2.63
N ARG A 16 11.74 6.76 3.27
CA ARG A 16 11.62 6.78 4.74
C ARG A 16 11.60 5.36 5.32
N ASN A 17 12.06 5.26 6.56
CA ASN A 17 11.85 4.10 7.39
C ASN A 17 10.52 4.25 8.14
N LEU A 18 9.53 3.43 7.75
CA LEU A 18 8.18 3.40 8.30
C LEU A 18 7.82 1.98 8.77
N GLU A 19 8.83 1.20 9.14
CA GLU A 19 8.68 -0.18 9.63
C GLU A 19 7.78 -0.20 10.88
N GLY A 20 6.73 -1.02 10.85
CA GLY A 20 5.77 -1.17 11.95
C GLY A 20 4.90 0.05 12.25
N VAL A 21 4.92 1.10 11.42
CA VAL A 21 4.04 2.27 11.61
C VAL A 21 2.59 1.90 11.34
N ASP A 22 1.68 2.48 12.13
CA ASP A 22 0.24 2.29 12.00
C ASP A 22 -0.39 3.50 11.29
N PHE A 23 -0.85 3.28 10.05
CA PHE A 23 -1.59 4.23 9.23
C PHE A 23 -3.09 3.90 9.16
N THR A 24 -3.63 3.09 10.07
CA THR A 24 -5.04 2.66 10.02
C THR A 24 -5.99 3.85 9.84
N GLY A 25 -6.82 3.81 8.78
CA GLY A 25 -7.82 4.83 8.46
C GLY A 25 -7.26 6.19 7.98
N VAL A 26 -5.96 6.29 7.69
CA VAL A 26 -5.35 7.51 7.13
C VAL A 26 -5.80 7.72 5.68
N ASN A 27 -6.02 8.98 5.29
CA ASN A 27 -6.08 9.36 3.88
C ASN A 27 -4.66 9.74 3.42
N MET A 28 -4.20 9.09 2.37
CA MET A 28 -2.90 9.28 1.73
C MET A 28 -3.03 9.18 0.19
N ASP A 29 -4.16 9.63 -0.35
CA ASP A 29 -4.37 9.66 -1.79
C ASP A 29 -3.21 10.43 -2.47
N CYS A 30 -2.71 9.87 -3.57
CA CYS A 30 -1.57 10.39 -4.33
C CYS A 30 -0.27 10.54 -3.53
N ALA A 31 -0.13 9.94 -2.34
CA ALA A 31 1.11 9.98 -1.58
C ALA A 31 2.23 9.19 -2.27
N ASN A 32 3.47 9.65 -2.11
CA ASN A 32 4.66 8.99 -2.61
C ASN A 32 5.36 8.21 -1.49
N LEU A 33 5.31 6.88 -1.56
CA LEU A 33 6.00 5.93 -0.68
C LEU A 33 7.06 5.12 -1.41
N ASP A 34 7.56 5.63 -2.54
CA ASP A 34 8.59 4.95 -3.31
C ASP A 34 9.83 4.70 -2.44
N ARG A 35 10.38 3.48 -2.53
CA ARG A 35 11.60 3.04 -1.84
C ARG A 35 11.53 3.13 -0.30
N THR A 36 10.33 3.17 0.28
CA THR A 36 10.15 3.13 1.74
C THR A 36 10.44 1.74 2.31
N ARG A 37 10.72 1.69 3.62
CA ARG A 37 10.68 0.44 4.40
C ARG A 37 9.36 0.40 5.15
N LEU A 38 8.51 -0.57 4.82
CA LEU A 38 7.14 -0.74 5.30
C LEU A 38 6.90 -2.13 5.91
N LYS A 39 7.97 -2.88 6.21
CA LYS A 39 7.84 -4.20 6.81
C LYS A 39 6.93 -4.17 8.05
N GLY A 40 5.88 -4.98 8.03
CA GLY A 40 4.88 -5.06 9.11
C GLY A 40 4.12 -3.76 9.41
N ALA A 41 4.16 -2.75 8.54
CA ALA A 41 3.34 -1.55 8.67
C ALA A 41 1.86 -1.88 8.42
N LYS A 42 0.96 -1.07 8.98
CA LYS A 42 -0.49 -1.25 8.86
C LYS A 42 -1.10 -0.11 8.06
N PHE A 43 -1.91 -0.46 7.08
CA PHE A 43 -2.68 0.40 6.20
C PHE A 43 -4.15 -0.04 6.17
N VAL A 44 -4.64 -0.60 7.27
CA VAL A 44 -6.00 -1.13 7.36
C VAL A 44 -7.01 0.00 7.11
N GLY A 45 -7.91 -0.18 6.15
CA GLY A 45 -8.96 0.79 5.81
C GLY A 45 -8.43 2.15 5.33
N VAL A 46 -7.20 2.23 4.82
CA VAL A 46 -6.61 3.46 4.27
C VAL A 46 -7.27 3.85 2.95
N SER A 47 -7.37 5.17 2.70
CA SER A 47 -7.56 5.71 1.34
C SER A 47 -6.20 6.09 0.77
N GLY A 48 -5.78 5.45 -0.32
CA GLY A 48 -4.49 5.62 -0.96
C GLY A 48 -4.59 5.57 -2.47
N ASP A 49 -5.68 6.12 -3.03
CA ASP A 49 -5.91 6.12 -4.47
C ASP A 49 -4.78 6.87 -5.19
N GLY A 50 -4.20 6.26 -6.21
CA GLY A 50 -3.07 6.80 -6.96
C GLY A 50 -1.74 6.88 -6.18
N ALA A 51 -1.66 6.36 -4.95
CA ALA A 51 -0.42 6.34 -4.19
C ALA A 51 0.65 5.44 -4.83
N THR A 52 1.93 5.77 -4.62
CA THR A 52 3.05 5.03 -5.22
C THR A 52 3.87 4.33 -4.15
N PHE A 53 4.18 3.05 -4.37
CA PHE A 53 4.95 2.18 -3.47
C PHE A 53 6.12 1.53 -4.22
N ARG A 54 6.65 2.20 -5.26
CA ARG A 54 7.61 1.59 -6.18
C ARG A 54 8.88 1.20 -5.45
N SER A 55 9.33 -0.04 -5.65
CA SER A 55 10.51 -0.59 -4.97
C SER A 55 10.47 -0.49 -3.43
N ALA A 56 9.30 -0.41 -2.81
CA ALA A 56 9.18 -0.43 -1.35
C ALA A 56 9.48 -1.83 -0.78
N ASP A 57 10.08 -1.88 0.41
CA ASP A 57 10.21 -3.10 1.20
C ASP A 57 8.99 -3.25 2.10
N ALA A 58 7.96 -3.92 1.60
CA ALA A 58 6.63 -4.03 2.20
C ALA A 58 6.31 -5.48 2.60
N LEU A 59 7.34 -6.22 3.04
CA LEU A 59 7.20 -7.59 3.52
C LEU A 59 6.21 -7.65 4.69
N GLY A 60 5.13 -8.44 4.54
CA GLY A 60 4.12 -8.62 5.59
C GLY A 60 3.33 -7.37 5.95
N VAL A 61 3.25 -6.39 5.03
CA VAL A 61 2.40 -5.20 5.20
C VAL A 61 0.92 -5.60 5.21
N ASP A 62 0.11 -4.87 5.98
CA ASP A 62 -1.32 -5.11 6.11
C ASP A 62 -2.13 -4.01 5.39
N PHE A 63 -2.70 -4.31 4.23
CA PHE A 63 -3.62 -3.48 3.44
C PHE A 63 -5.07 -3.98 3.53
N LEU A 64 -5.46 -4.69 4.60
CA LEU A 64 -6.83 -5.15 4.81
C LEU A 64 -7.84 -4.00 4.60
N GLU A 65 -8.85 -4.21 3.75
CA GLU A 65 -9.91 -3.23 3.44
C GLU A 65 -9.41 -1.88 2.90
N ALA A 66 -8.17 -1.76 2.43
CA ALA A 66 -7.64 -0.51 1.89
C ALA A 66 -8.22 -0.18 0.50
N ALA A 67 -8.47 1.11 0.24
CA ALA A 67 -8.76 1.65 -1.08
C ALA A 67 -7.46 2.16 -1.72
N LEU A 68 -7.05 1.53 -2.81
CA LEU A 68 -5.76 1.70 -3.47
C LEU A 68 -5.95 1.72 -4.99
N VAL A 69 -7.02 2.36 -5.47
CA VAL A 69 -7.35 2.39 -6.91
C VAL A 69 -6.23 3.12 -7.66
N GLY A 70 -5.71 2.49 -8.72
CA GLY A 70 -4.63 3.06 -9.53
C GLY A 70 -3.28 3.15 -8.81
N ALA A 71 -3.09 2.48 -7.68
CA ALA A 71 -1.83 2.49 -6.95
C ALA A 71 -0.71 1.78 -7.72
N ASP A 72 0.53 2.18 -7.44
CA ASP A 72 1.71 1.71 -8.17
C ASP A 72 2.70 0.97 -7.26
N PHE A 73 2.60 -0.37 -7.27
CA PHE A 73 3.44 -1.29 -6.49
C PHE A 73 4.62 -1.85 -7.28
N ARG A 74 5.00 -1.24 -8.42
CA ARG A 74 6.01 -1.84 -9.31
C ARG A 74 7.34 -2.09 -8.60
N GLY A 75 7.83 -3.32 -8.71
CA GLY A 75 9.09 -3.75 -8.10
C GLY A 75 9.09 -3.80 -6.56
N ALA A 76 7.94 -3.61 -5.89
CA ALA A 76 7.85 -3.70 -4.44
C ALA A 76 8.04 -5.14 -3.95
N ASP A 77 8.58 -5.30 -2.74
CA ASP A 77 8.59 -6.57 -2.04
C ASP A 77 7.32 -6.70 -1.19
N LEU A 78 6.32 -7.40 -1.70
CA LEU A 78 4.99 -7.56 -1.09
C LEU A 78 4.77 -8.99 -0.59
N ARG A 79 5.84 -9.75 -0.35
CA ARG A 79 5.72 -11.12 0.16
C ARG A 79 4.96 -11.11 1.48
N ASN A 80 4.07 -12.07 1.67
CA ASN A 80 3.18 -12.16 2.84
C ASN A 80 2.31 -10.91 3.11
N ALA A 81 2.16 -9.99 2.15
CA ALA A 81 1.28 -8.84 2.29
C ALA A 81 -0.19 -9.27 2.33
N ILE A 82 -1.00 -8.56 3.10
CA ILE A 82 -2.44 -8.79 3.21
C ILE A 82 -3.16 -7.73 2.38
N PHE A 83 -3.85 -8.13 1.32
CA PHE A 83 -4.75 -7.30 0.51
C PHE A 83 -6.20 -7.82 0.63
N GLU A 84 -6.53 -8.52 1.71
CA GLU A 84 -7.86 -9.07 1.91
C GLU A 84 -8.90 -7.94 1.90
N ALA A 85 -9.99 -8.12 1.14
CA ALA A 85 -11.03 -7.11 0.92
C ALA A 85 -10.53 -5.73 0.42
N ALA A 86 -9.29 -5.62 -0.07
CA ALA A 86 -8.75 -4.39 -0.59
C ALA A 86 -9.27 -4.08 -2.01
N VAL A 87 -9.41 -2.81 -2.35
CA VAL A 87 -9.72 -2.35 -3.70
C VAL A 87 -8.44 -1.87 -4.35
N VAL A 88 -7.88 -2.66 -5.27
CA VAL A 88 -6.64 -2.32 -6.00
C VAL A 88 -6.89 -2.22 -7.51
N GLU A 89 -8.10 -1.86 -7.92
CA GLU A 89 -8.47 -1.73 -9.34
C GLU A 89 -7.51 -0.80 -10.11
N SER A 90 -7.21 -1.16 -11.36
CA SER A 90 -6.25 -0.44 -12.23
C SER A 90 -4.85 -0.24 -11.63
N SER A 91 -4.46 -1.01 -10.62
CA SER A 91 -3.14 -0.90 -9.99
C SER A 91 -2.06 -1.67 -10.76
N SER A 92 -0.81 -1.28 -10.59
CA SER A 92 0.32 -2.01 -11.17
C SER A 92 1.14 -2.72 -10.11
N PHE A 93 1.20 -4.03 -10.19
CA PHE A 93 2.09 -4.91 -9.43
C PHE A 93 3.26 -5.41 -10.27
N ALA A 94 3.59 -4.71 -11.37
CA ALA A 94 4.56 -5.25 -12.32
C ALA A 94 5.94 -5.46 -11.67
N SER A 95 6.53 -6.64 -11.87
CA SER A 95 7.77 -7.06 -11.20
C SER A 95 7.75 -7.06 -9.66
N ALA A 96 6.59 -6.95 -9.01
CA ALA A 96 6.48 -7.05 -7.56
C ALA A 96 6.66 -8.50 -7.08
N LYS A 97 7.19 -8.68 -5.87
CA LYS A 97 7.30 -10.02 -5.26
C LYS A 97 6.06 -10.29 -4.43
N LEU A 98 5.25 -11.27 -4.85
CA LEU A 98 3.93 -11.56 -4.26
C LEU A 98 3.82 -12.93 -3.58
N ALA A 99 4.95 -13.59 -3.31
CA ALA A 99 4.91 -14.91 -2.69
C ALA A 99 4.26 -14.83 -1.30
N GLY A 100 3.18 -15.59 -1.10
CA GLY A 100 2.43 -15.64 0.15
C GLY A 100 1.48 -14.46 0.38
N SER A 101 1.34 -13.53 -0.58
CA SER A 101 0.38 -12.43 -0.46
C SER A 101 -1.06 -12.95 -0.50
N ASN A 102 -1.94 -12.38 0.31
CA ASN A 102 -3.36 -12.74 0.39
C ASN A 102 -4.19 -11.69 -0.35
N PHE A 103 -4.91 -12.10 -1.40
CA PHE A 103 -5.84 -11.25 -2.17
C PHE A 103 -7.29 -11.75 -2.07
N ASN A 104 -7.65 -12.48 -1.01
CA ASN A 104 -9.01 -12.95 -0.81
C ASN A 104 -9.97 -11.76 -0.79
N GLU A 105 -11.07 -11.85 -1.54
CA GLU A 105 -12.09 -10.79 -1.64
C GLU A 105 -11.59 -9.44 -2.19
N ALA A 106 -10.34 -9.36 -2.66
CA ALA A 106 -9.80 -8.15 -3.25
C ALA A 106 -10.44 -7.86 -4.61
N VAL A 107 -10.66 -6.57 -4.90
CA VAL A 107 -11.13 -6.12 -6.21
C VAL A 107 -9.91 -5.78 -7.07
N LEU A 108 -9.68 -6.59 -8.12
CA LEU A 108 -8.46 -6.55 -8.93
C LEU A 108 -8.67 -6.06 -10.37
N SER A 109 -9.88 -5.61 -10.74
CA SER A 109 -10.23 -5.26 -12.13
C SER A 109 -9.19 -4.34 -12.78
N GLY A 110 -8.65 -4.74 -13.94
CA GLY A 110 -7.67 -3.93 -14.68
C GLY A 110 -6.26 -3.85 -14.06
N SER A 111 -5.98 -4.58 -12.98
CA SER A 111 -4.65 -4.60 -12.37
C SER A 111 -3.65 -5.40 -13.20
N ASP A 112 -2.40 -4.94 -13.24
CA ASP A 112 -1.30 -5.62 -13.95
C ASP A 112 -0.37 -6.35 -12.98
N PHE A 113 -0.20 -7.67 -13.18
CA PHE A 113 0.63 -8.54 -12.32
C PHE A 113 1.88 -9.08 -13.04
N ARG A 114 2.22 -8.56 -14.22
CA ARG A 114 3.29 -9.11 -15.08
C ARG A 114 4.72 -8.78 -14.64
#